data_AF-W2LB41-F1
#
_entry.id   AF-W2LB41-F1
#
_cell.length_a   1.000
_cell.length_b   1.000
_cell.length_c   1.000
_cell.angle_alpha   90.00
_cell.angle_beta   90.00
_cell.angle_gamma   90.00
#
_symmetry.space_group_name_H-M   'P 1'
#
loop_
_entity.id
_entity.type
_entity.pdbx_description
1 polymer ?
#
loop_
_entity_poly.entity_id
_entity_poly.type
_entity_poly.pdbx_seq_one_letter_code
_entity_poly.pdbx_strand_id
1 'polypeptide(L)'
;MGKEELLDALAGLPAAASIEDLRAQFAVVHEALSDIQRKRWKFLEDACSVVLRQVFSLVSNDEIDGMSDVDSREFTISTQEGVDLCLQFIEPLIHSTVLVADVLDDEQEAVSQRGVVIAALLYLFAKVSKDSEIKSRLVAKVLLCGVEIHVILATLRFREELIECRRALLPSYESDSEAESELDSDDDEGLSEHTGEFESEDTQWITEQVAKAWGLTKYRYFLQTSGQEYSFTAWSYRGIGNFVHAMITDEQHGVNVMPAAVSPFSWLFHIAAYAHYMIHSKDHQERLCGLEVLRVICDVCPNDKLTLDAERGRDENNDTSLSFRQQAASFRKRDWMSPLIQVITNAMVAFPEVNDRSSTLAVLKELVSKIAVTDRFWILRDLIIKCPYGNVAAVLVDFVRNDAVQSWSSSETNSQSRTYPAQTTSTNGLNFPTLSLSLS
;
A
#
# COMPACT_ATOMS: atom_id res chain seq x y z
N MET A 1 26.19 22.26 22.63
CA MET A 1 27.28 21.34 22.27
C MET A 1 26.82 20.37 21.19
N GLY A 2 25.91 19.43 21.47
CA GLY A 2 25.50 18.40 20.50
C GLY A 2 25.11 18.85 19.07
N LYS A 3 24.56 20.05 18.85
CA LYS A 3 24.25 20.52 17.47
C LYS A 3 25.50 20.77 16.61
N GLU A 4 26.52 21.42 17.16
CA GLU A 4 27.73 21.77 16.41
C GLU A 4 28.56 20.50 16.16
N GLU A 5 28.70 19.66 17.19
CA GLU A 5 29.35 18.35 17.10
C GLU A 5 28.67 17.44 16.07
N LEU A 6 27.33 17.45 16.00
CA LEU A 6 26.59 16.72 14.97
C LEU A 6 26.91 17.21 13.56
N LEU A 7 26.90 18.53 13.33
CA LEU A 7 27.18 19.08 12.01
C LEU A 7 28.62 18.80 11.57
N ASP A 8 29.58 18.91 12.48
CA ASP A 8 30.98 18.60 12.22
C ASP A 8 31.19 17.11 11.91
N ALA A 9 30.53 16.21 12.66
CA ALA A 9 30.58 14.77 12.40
C ALA A 9 29.94 14.41 11.04
N LEU A 10 28.80 15.02 10.70
CA LEU A 10 28.15 14.82 9.40
C LEU A 10 29.00 15.37 8.25
N ALA A 11 29.68 16.49 8.44
CA ALA A 11 30.61 17.05 7.46
C ALA A 11 31.91 16.22 7.31
N GLY A 12 32.26 15.42 8.31
CA GLY A 12 33.40 14.50 8.28
C GLY A 12 33.12 13.19 7.53
N LEU A 13 31.86 12.79 7.33
CA LEU A 13 31.48 11.54 6.66
C LEU A 13 32.02 11.40 5.22
N PRO A 14 32.02 12.46 4.38
CA PRO A 14 32.59 12.37 3.03
C PRO A 14 34.11 12.20 3.00
N ALA A 15 34.81 12.55 4.10
CA ALA A 15 36.26 12.46 4.21
C ALA A 15 36.76 11.11 4.75
N ALA A 16 35.87 10.16 5.00
CA ALA A 16 36.24 8.84 5.51
C ALA A 16 36.98 8.02 4.44
N ALA A 17 38.18 7.54 4.78
CA ALA A 17 39.05 6.75 3.90
C ALA A 17 38.78 5.23 3.99
N SER A 18 38.00 4.80 4.99
CA SER A 18 37.69 3.39 5.23
C SER A 18 36.29 3.19 5.85
N ILE A 19 35.83 1.93 5.87
CA ILE A 19 34.59 1.53 6.55
C ILE A 19 34.71 1.75 8.07
N GLU A 20 35.90 1.51 8.63
CA GLU A 20 36.19 1.76 10.05
C GLU A 20 36.06 3.24 10.41
N ASP A 21 36.53 4.14 9.55
CA ASP A 21 36.41 5.58 9.76
C ASP A 21 34.94 6.02 9.73
N LEU A 22 34.12 5.46 8.83
CA LEU A 22 32.67 5.70 8.81
C LEU A 22 32.01 5.24 10.11
N ARG A 23 32.35 4.04 10.59
CA ARG A 23 31.81 3.51 11.86
C ARG A 23 32.22 4.37 13.05
N ALA A 24 33.44 4.92 13.05
CA ALA A 24 33.87 5.86 14.08
C ALA A 24 33.02 7.14 14.06
N GLN A 25 32.72 7.69 12.88
CA GLN A 25 31.83 8.85 12.75
C GLN A 25 30.40 8.55 13.20
N PHE A 26 29.89 7.33 12.97
CA PHE A 26 28.55 6.94 13.46
C PHE A 26 28.44 7.06 14.97
N ALA A 27 29.46 6.65 15.72
CA ALA A 27 29.47 6.75 17.18
C ALA A 27 29.40 8.21 17.65
N VAL A 28 30.16 9.11 17.00
CA VAL A 28 30.14 10.55 17.31
C VAL A 28 28.76 11.16 17.01
N VAL A 29 28.16 10.79 15.87
CA VAL A 29 26.80 11.21 15.52
C VAL A 29 25.77 10.73 16.55
N HIS A 30 25.86 9.48 17.01
CA HIS A 30 24.96 8.95 18.04
C HIS A 30 25.08 9.68 19.38
N GLU A 31 26.31 9.99 19.81
CA GLU A 31 26.57 10.76 21.03
C GLU A 31 25.98 12.18 20.92
N ALA A 32 26.29 12.89 19.83
CA ALA A 32 25.76 14.23 19.58
C ALA A 32 24.22 14.26 19.51
N LEU A 33 23.60 13.25 18.90
CA LEU A 33 22.14 13.11 18.85
C LEU A 33 21.52 12.82 20.23
N SER A 34 22.26 12.19 21.15
CA SER A 34 21.77 11.90 22.50
C SER A 34 21.68 13.16 23.37
N ASP A 35 22.54 14.15 23.11
CA ASP A 35 22.56 15.44 23.81
C ASP A 35 21.47 16.41 23.35
N ILE A 36 20.84 16.16 22.19
CA ILE A 36 19.79 17.02 21.64
C ILE A 36 18.43 16.57 22.17
N GLN A 37 17.81 17.41 23.01
CA GLN A 37 16.51 17.09 23.62
C GLN A 37 15.29 17.70 22.93
N ARG A 38 15.46 18.80 22.17
CA ARG A 38 14.33 19.55 21.58
C ARG A 38 14.33 19.43 20.06
N LYS A 39 13.18 19.09 19.47
CA LYS A 39 13.02 18.89 18.01
C LYS A 39 14.08 17.92 17.47
N ARG A 40 14.43 16.90 18.25
CA ARG A 40 15.48 15.93 17.96
C ARG A 40 15.17 15.16 16.69
N TRP A 41 13.90 14.91 16.39
CA TRP A 41 13.49 14.25 15.14
C TRP A 41 14.03 14.91 13.87
N LYS A 42 14.18 16.24 13.84
CA LYS A 42 14.77 16.94 12.67
C LYS A 42 16.24 16.59 12.48
N PHE A 43 16.99 16.55 13.58
CA PHE A 43 18.39 16.18 13.56
C PHE A 43 18.59 14.70 13.25
N LEU A 44 17.68 13.83 13.69
CA LEU A 44 17.64 12.43 13.28
C LEU A 44 17.40 12.30 11.78
N GLU A 45 16.47 13.09 11.22
CA GLU A 45 16.15 13.09 9.80
C GLU A 45 17.36 13.50 8.96
N ASP A 46 18.01 14.60 9.32
CA ASP A 46 19.23 15.07 8.66
C ASP A 46 20.35 14.02 8.75
N ALA A 47 20.59 13.46 9.95
CA ALA A 47 21.64 12.48 10.16
C ALA A 47 21.40 11.18 9.36
N CYS A 48 20.18 10.63 9.41
CA CYS A 48 19.80 9.45 8.64
C CYS A 48 19.92 9.72 7.13
N SER A 49 19.43 10.86 6.64
CA SER A 49 19.54 11.24 5.22
C SER A 49 20.99 11.30 4.76
N VAL A 50 21.86 12.01 5.48
CA VAL A 50 23.27 12.17 5.12
C VAL A 50 24.01 10.85 5.19
N VAL A 51 23.82 10.05 6.25
CA VAL A 51 24.48 8.75 6.39
C VAL A 51 24.05 7.79 5.30
N LEU A 52 22.74 7.65 5.04
CA LEU A 52 22.24 6.78 3.97
C LEU A 52 22.82 7.19 2.62
N ARG A 53 22.80 8.49 2.28
CA ARG A 53 23.37 9.00 1.03
C ARG A 53 24.86 8.70 0.93
N GLN A 54 25.62 8.95 1.99
CA GLN A 54 27.06 8.71 1.97
C GLN A 54 27.37 7.23 1.79
N VAL A 55 26.71 6.34 2.54
CA VAL A 55 26.94 4.90 2.44
C VAL A 55 26.55 4.39 1.05
N PHE A 56 25.39 4.78 0.52
CA PHE A 56 24.96 4.35 -0.81
C PHE A 56 25.74 5.01 -1.95
N SER A 57 26.42 6.14 -1.70
CA SER A 57 27.38 6.67 -2.68
C SER A 57 28.57 5.71 -2.88
N LEU A 58 28.96 4.96 -1.85
CA LEU A 58 30.09 4.02 -1.91
C LEU A 58 29.73 2.68 -2.57
N VAL A 59 28.44 2.44 -2.84
CA VAL A 59 27.98 1.20 -3.46
C VAL A 59 28.40 1.15 -4.93
N SER A 60 29.02 0.05 -5.36
CA SER A 60 29.38 -0.14 -6.76
C SER A 60 28.13 -0.31 -7.64
N ASN A 61 27.97 0.56 -8.63
CA ASN A 61 26.93 0.43 -9.64
C ASN A 61 27.34 -0.60 -10.69
N ASP A 62 27.13 -1.89 -10.42
CA ASP A 62 27.40 -2.97 -11.38
C ASP A 62 26.42 -2.99 -12.58
N GLU A 63 25.46 -2.06 -12.66
CA GLU A 63 24.39 -2.03 -13.68
C GLU A 63 24.47 -0.87 -14.69
N ILE A 64 25.46 0.04 -14.62
CA ILE A 64 25.61 1.12 -15.61
C ILE A 64 26.71 0.74 -16.61
N ASP A 65 26.30 0.03 -17.66
CA ASP A 65 27.08 -0.16 -18.88
C ASP A 65 27.08 1.17 -19.67
N GLY A 66 28.24 1.83 -19.74
CA GLY A 66 28.49 2.91 -20.70
C GLY A 66 28.58 4.33 -20.15
N MET A 67 29.83 4.79 -19.96
CA MET A 67 30.27 6.19 -19.93
C MET A 67 29.76 7.11 -18.81
N SER A 68 30.57 7.28 -17.76
CA SER A 68 31.24 8.57 -17.46
C SER A 68 32.07 8.48 -16.17
N ASP A 69 33.25 9.09 -16.24
CA ASP A 69 34.25 9.37 -15.20
C ASP A 69 34.39 8.39 -14.02
N VAL A 70 35.51 7.66 -14.06
CA VAL A 70 36.10 6.92 -12.94
C VAL A 70 36.27 7.88 -11.77
N ASP A 71 35.31 7.84 -10.86
CA ASP A 71 35.33 8.64 -9.64
C ASP A 71 36.51 8.19 -8.78
N SER A 72 37.33 9.16 -8.38
CA SER A 72 38.58 9.00 -7.63
C SER A 72 38.37 8.56 -6.18
N ARG A 73 37.59 7.50 -5.95
CA ARG A 73 37.26 6.99 -4.60
C ARG A 73 38.19 5.87 -4.18
N GLU A 74 38.66 5.93 -2.94
CA GLU A 74 39.63 4.99 -2.38
C GLU A 74 39.06 3.57 -2.18
N PHE A 75 37.73 3.42 -2.04
CA PHE A 75 37.08 2.10 -1.91
C PHE A 75 35.60 2.12 -2.34
N THR A 76 35.07 0.93 -2.68
CA THR A 76 33.66 0.67 -2.99
C THR A 76 33.14 -0.52 -2.18
N ILE A 77 31.82 -0.61 -2.01
CA ILE A 77 31.14 -1.70 -1.28
C ILE A 77 29.99 -2.28 -2.10
N SER A 78 29.54 -3.49 -1.77
CA SER A 78 28.32 -4.06 -2.37
C SER A 78 27.05 -3.40 -1.80
N THR A 79 25.92 -3.51 -2.52
CA THR A 79 24.60 -3.05 -2.02
C THR A 79 24.25 -3.69 -0.69
N GLN A 80 24.60 -4.97 -0.52
CA GLN A 80 24.34 -5.73 0.70
C GLN A 80 25.14 -5.18 1.89
N GLU A 81 26.44 -4.97 1.71
CA GLU A 81 27.28 -4.32 2.73
C GLU A 81 26.81 -2.90 3.04
N GLY A 82 26.34 -2.16 2.04
CA GLY A 82 25.74 -0.83 2.22
C GLY A 82 24.52 -0.87 3.14
N VAL A 83 23.61 -1.83 2.92
CA VAL A 83 22.43 -2.03 3.79
C VAL A 83 22.85 -2.40 5.21
N ASP A 84 23.80 -3.32 5.37
CA ASP A 84 24.29 -3.74 6.69
C ASP A 84 24.96 -2.60 7.45
N LEU A 85 25.74 -1.75 6.77
CA LEU A 85 26.35 -0.56 7.37
C LEU A 85 25.29 0.46 7.81
N CYS A 86 24.27 0.69 6.98
CA CYS A 86 23.16 1.55 7.35
C CYS A 86 22.38 0.98 8.56
N LEU A 87 22.21 -0.34 8.65
CA LEU A 87 21.59 -0.97 9.81
C LEU A 87 22.42 -0.81 11.08
N GLN A 88 23.76 -0.92 11.00
CA GLN A 88 24.64 -0.64 12.13
C GLN A 88 24.44 0.78 12.67
N PHE A 89 24.16 1.75 11.80
CA PHE A 89 23.83 3.12 12.21
C PHE A 89 22.42 3.26 12.79
N ILE A 90 21.41 2.62 12.18
CA ILE A 90 19.99 2.82 12.54
C ILE A 90 19.60 2.03 13.80
N GLU A 91 20.16 0.83 14.02
CA GLU A 91 19.75 -0.03 15.13
C GLU A 91 19.88 0.60 16.52
N PRO A 92 20.98 1.31 16.87
CA PRO A 92 21.06 2.05 18.12
C PRO A 92 19.98 3.14 18.26
N LEU A 93 19.57 3.75 17.15
CA LEU A 93 18.52 4.78 17.11
C LEU A 93 17.13 4.19 17.39
N ILE A 94 16.85 2.95 16.94
CA ILE A 94 15.60 2.24 17.27
C ILE A 94 15.51 2.10 18.80
N HIS A 95 16.56 1.57 19.43
CA HIS A 95 16.56 1.39 20.89
C HIS A 95 16.44 2.73 21.63
N SER A 96 17.17 3.75 21.20
CA SER A 96 17.08 5.09 21.78
C SER A 96 15.66 5.66 21.67
N THR A 97 15.01 5.59 20.51
CA THR A 97 13.68 6.17 20.30
C THR A 97 12.56 5.39 20.98
N VAL A 98 12.71 4.07 21.15
CA VAL A 98 11.78 3.26 21.93
C VAL A 98 11.91 3.55 23.43
N LEU A 99 13.13 3.60 23.97
CA LEU A 99 13.39 3.86 25.40
C LEU A 99 13.06 5.31 25.81
N VAL A 100 13.34 6.28 24.93
CA VAL A 100 13.11 7.71 25.21
C VAL A 100 11.61 8.06 25.24
N ALA A 101 10.76 7.26 24.59
CA ALA A 101 9.32 7.51 24.58
C ALA A 101 8.65 7.43 25.97
N ASP A 102 9.20 6.65 26.90
CA ASP A 102 8.70 6.56 28.28
C ASP A 102 9.16 7.73 29.16
N VAL A 103 10.12 8.53 28.67
CA VAL A 103 10.79 9.61 29.42
C VAL A 103 10.41 11.01 28.90
N LEU A 104 9.97 11.12 27.63
CA LEU A 104 9.54 12.39 27.06
C LEU A 104 8.11 12.74 27.48
N ASP A 105 7.92 13.96 27.99
CA ASP A 105 6.60 14.54 28.23
C ASP A 105 5.85 14.87 26.90
N ASP A 106 6.58 14.96 25.79
CA ASP A 106 6.04 15.28 24.46
C ASP A 106 5.85 13.99 23.62
N GLU A 107 4.64 13.42 23.66
CA GLU A 107 4.25 12.26 22.85
C GLU A 107 4.48 12.49 21.34
N GLN A 108 4.30 13.73 20.86
CA GLN A 108 4.43 14.04 19.43
C GLN A 108 5.88 14.00 18.99
N GLU A 109 6.80 14.46 19.83
CA GLU A 109 8.24 14.36 19.59
C GLU A 109 8.66 12.88 19.50
N ALA A 110 8.23 12.04 20.45
CA ALA A 110 8.53 10.61 20.45
C ALA A 110 8.02 9.89 19.19
N VAL A 111 6.77 10.16 18.78
CA VAL A 111 6.18 9.58 17.57
C VAL A 111 6.90 10.05 16.30
N SER A 112 7.28 11.33 16.23
CA SER A 112 8.04 11.86 15.08
C SER A 112 9.43 11.22 14.95
N GLN A 113 10.14 11.01 16.07
CA GLN A 113 11.45 10.33 16.04
C GLN A 113 11.32 8.89 15.52
N ARG A 114 10.32 8.14 15.99
CA ARG A 114 10.03 6.78 15.47
C ARG A 114 9.68 6.81 13.98
N GLY A 115 8.94 7.83 13.55
CA GLY A 115 8.57 8.03 12.16
C GLY A 115 9.78 8.20 11.23
N VAL A 116 10.77 8.98 11.65
CA VAL A 116 12.03 9.18 10.90
C VAL A 116 12.79 7.86 10.76
N VAL A 117 12.93 7.11 11.86
CA VAL A 117 13.64 5.82 11.85
C VAL A 117 12.95 4.81 10.91
N ILE A 118 11.61 4.78 10.92
CA ILE A 118 10.85 3.95 9.98
C ILE A 118 11.06 4.40 8.54
N ALA A 119 11.05 5.71 8.25
CA ALA A 119 11.33 6.20 6.91
C ALA A 119 12.73 5.76 6.41
N ALA A 120 13.74 5.81 7.29
CA ALA A 120 15.08 5.32 6.97
C ALA A 120 15.10 3.81 6.71
N LEU A 121 14.38 3.00 7.49
CA LEU A 121 14.25 1.55 7.26
C LEU A 121 13.50 1.23 5.95
N LEU A 122 12.43 1.97 5.64
CA LEU A 122 11.69 1.84 4.40
C LEU A 122 12.52 2.24 3.17
N TYR A 123 13.43 3.21 3.33
CA TYR A 123 14.42 3.53 2.31
C TYR A 123 15.33 2.32 2.03
N LEU A 124 15.78 1.60 3.07
CA LEU A 124 16.57 0.37 2.89
C LEU A 124 15.77 -0.71 2.16
N PHE A 125 14.47 -0.86 2.40
CA PHE A 125 13.62 -1.78 1.63
C PHE A 125 13.56 -1.45 0.13
N ALA A 126 13.73 -0.19 -0.26
CA ALA A 126 13.82 0.20 -1.67
C ALA A 126 15.18 -0.16 -2.31
N LYS A 127 16.21 -0.43 -1.51
CA LYS A 127 17.58 -0.77 -1.94
C LYS A 127 17.89 -2.26 -1.86
N VAL A 128 17.25 -3.00 -0.95
CA VAL A 128 17.45 -4.43 -0.77
C VAL A 128 16.85 -5.23 -1.93
N SER A 129 17.67 -6.11 -2.52
CA SER A 129 17.24 -7.05 -3.54
C SER A 129 16.76 -8.38 -2.91
N LYS A 130 16.75 -9.49 -3.65
CA LYS A 130 16.04 -10.75 -3.35
C LYS A 130 16.45 -11.49 -2.06
N ASP A 131 17.36 -10.97 -1.25
CA ASP A 131 17.82 -11.62 -0.03
C ASP A 131 16.72 -11.68 1.04
N SER A 132 16.27 -12.89 1.37
CA SER A 132 15.20 -13.12 2.34
C SER A 132 15.64 -12.86 3.78
N GLU A 133 16.91 -13.06 4.12
CA GLU A 133 17.39 -12.92 5.50
C GLU A 133 17.41 -11.44 5.92
N ILE A 134 17.93 -10.57 5.07
CA ILE A 134 17.94 -9.13 5.34
C ILE A 134 16.53 -8.54 5.33
N LYS A 135 15.67 -9.00 4.42
CA LYS A 135 14.25 -8.59 4.43
C LYS A 135 13.59 -8.96 5.75
N SER A 136 13.77 -10.19 6.23
CA SER A 136 13.20 -10.65 7.50
C SER A 136 13.74 -9.83 8.69
N ARG A 137 15.06 -9.56 8.72
CA ARG A 137 15.69 -8.68 9.72
C ARG A 137 15.11 -7.26 9.66
N LEU A 138 14.96 -6.67 8.48
CA LEU A 138 14.38 -5.34 8.32
C LEU A 138 12.91 -5.29 8.77
N VAL A 139 12.10 -6.30 8.47
CA VAL A 139 10.72 -6.41 8.97
C VAL A 139 10.74 -6.36 10.50
N ALA A 140 11.56 -7.20 11.14
CA ALA A 140 11.68 -7.21 12.60
C ALA A 140 12.09 -5.84 13.16
N LYS A 141 13.03 -5.13 12.52
CA LYS A 141 13.44 -3.78 12.94
C LYS A 141 12.32 -2.74 12.80
N VAL A 142 11.52 -2.77 11.73
CA VAL A 142 10.35 -1.88 11.58
C VAL A 142 9.32 -2.15 12.68
N LEU A 143 9.07 -3.42 13.00
CA LEU A 143 8.12 -3.80 14.06
C LEU A 143 8.58 -3.35 15.45
N LEU A 144 9.89 -3.39 15.71
CA LEU A 144 10.47 -2.93 16.97
C LEU A 144 10.33 -1.42 17.20
N CYS A 145 10.16 -0.61 16.15
CA CYS A 145 9.97 0.84 16.27
C CYS A 145 8.66 1.25 16.97
N GLY A 146 7.69 0.33 17.10
CA GLY A 146 6.47 0.56 17.87
C GLY A 146 5.48 1.55 17.24
N VAL A 147 5.54 1.73 15.92
CA VAL A 147 4.48 2.40 15.15
C VAL A 147 3.53 1.35 14.61
N GLU A 148 2.24 1.65 14.65
CA GLU A 148 1.22 0.73 14.18
C GLU A 148 1.35 0.50 12.66
N ILE A 149 1.39 -0.76 12.24
CA ILE A 149 1.54 -1.14 10.81
C ILE A 149 0.45 -0.52 9.94
N HIS A 150 -0.77 -0.43 10.48
CA HIS A 150 -1.89 0.18 9.76
C HIS A 150 -1.56 1.60 9.29
N VAL A 151 -0.79 2.36 10.08
CA VAL A 151 -0.38 3.73 9.76
C VAL A 151 0.55 3.73 8.57
N ILE A 152 1.55 2.84 8.57
CA ILE A 152 2.52 2.71 7.48
C ILE A 152 1.78 2.38 6.18
N LEU A 153 0.86 1.40 6.20
CA LEU A 153 0.13 0.95 5.02
C LEU A 153 -0.98 1.92 4.57
N ALA A 154 -1.54 2.72 5.48
CA ALA A 154 -2.55 3.71 5.13
C ALA A 154 -1.97 4.88 4.33
N THR A 155 -0.65 5.10 4.40
CA THR A 155 0.02 6.30 3.86
C THR A 155 -0.32 6.61 2.41
N LEU A 156 -0.30 5.61 1.51
CA LEU A 156 -0.57 5.84 0.09
C LEU A 156 -2.05 6.23 -0.15
N ARG A 157 -3.00 5.51 0.45
CA ARG A 157 -4.43 5.85 0.32
C ARG A 157 -4.79 7.18 0.99
N PHE A 158 -4.14 7.49 2.10
CA PHE A 158 -4.26 8.79 2.76
C PHE A 158 -3.82 9.93 1.81
N ARG A 159 -2.67 9.77 1.13
CA ARG A 159 -2.17 10.76 0.16
C ARG A 159 -3.09 10.92 -1.04
N GLU A 160 -3.65 9.82 -1.57
CA GLU A 160 -4.67 9.88 -2.62
C GLU A 160 -5.91 10.69 -2.19
N GLU A 161 -6.46 10.44 -0.99
CA GLU A 161 -7.61 11.20 -0.47
C GLU A 161 -7.25 12.68 -0.29
N LEU A 162 -6.04 12.96 0.18
CA LEU A 162 -5.56 14.33 0.38
C LEU A 162 -5.46 15.09 -0.94
N ILE A 163 -4.91 14.48 -1.98
CA ILE A 163 -4.81 15.08 -3.32
C ILE A 163 -6.20 15.34 -3.89
N GLU A 164 -7.12 14.38 -3.78
CA GLU A 164 -8.50 14.56 -4.27
C GLU A 164 -9.24 15.66 -3.51
N CYS A 165 -9.11 15.73 -2.18
CA CYS A 165 -9.73 16.78 -1.39
C CYS A 165 -9.16 18.15 -1.73
N ARG A 166 -7.84 18.26 -1.92
CA ARG A 166 -7.20 19.53 -2.34
C ARG A 166 -7.68 19.95 -3.72
N ARG A 167 -7.71 19.04 -4.69
CA ARG A 167 -8.19 19.32 -6.05
C ARG A 167 -9.65 19.76 -6.08
N ALA A 168 -10.50 19.18 -5.24
CA ALA A 168 -11.94 19.48 -5.22
C ALA A 168 -12.30 20.75 -4.42
N LEU A 169 -11.51 21.11 -3.40
CA LEU A 169 -11.86 22.16 -2.44
C LEU A 169 -11.06 23.45 -2.58
N LEU A 170 -9.87 23.38 -3.17
CA LEU A 170 -9.06 24.56 -3.44
C LEU A 170 -9.35 25.05 -4.87
N PRO A 171 -9.34 26.38 -5.11
CA PRO A 171 -9.40 26.91 -6.47
C PRO A 171 -8.30 26.25 -7.31
N SER A 172 -8.65 25.77 -8.51
CA SER A 172 -7.63 25.39 -9.47
C SER A 172 -6.82 26.65 -9.78
N TYR A 173 -5.49 26.59 -9.61
CA TYR A 173 -4.58 27.55 -10.24
C TYR A 173 -4.52 27.24 -11.75
N GLU A 174 -5.67 27.14 -12.40
CA GLU A 174 -5.78 27.21 -13.85
C GLU A 174 -5.68 28.69 -14.20
N SER A 175 -4.43 29.17 -14.22
CA SER A 175 -4.09 30.32 -15.04
C SER A 175 -4.51 29.96 -16.46
N ASP A 176 -5.27 30.85 -17.10
CA ASP A 176 -5.67 30.82 -18.51
C ASP A 176 -4.47 30.51 -19.45
N SER A 177 -4.17 29.23 -19.65
CA SER A 177 -3.38 28.77 -20.78
C SER A 177 -3.96 27.44 -21.24
N GLU A 178 -4.84 27.53 -22.23
CA GLU A 178 -5.23 26.40 -23.06
C GLU A 178 -3.99 25.66 -23.55
N ALA A 179 -3.86 24.40 -23.13
CA ALA A 179 -3.16 23.35 -23.87
C ALA A 179 -3.66 22.00 -23.34
N GLU A 180 -4.75 21.52 -23.92
CA GLU A 180 -4.92 20.08 -24.05
C GLU A 180 -3.76 19.54 -24.89
N SER A 181 -2.90 18.69 -24.31
CA SER A 181 -2.21 17.65 -25.07
C SER A 181 -1.60 16.59 -24.15
N GLU A 182 -2.15 15.39 -24.28
CA GLU A 182 -1.40 14.12 -24.37
C GLU A 182 -0.69 13.58 -23.12
N LEU A 183 -1.39 12.59 -22.54
CA LEU A 183 -0.80 11.40 -21.93
C LEU A 183 0.19 10.73 -22.90
N ASP A 184 1.49 10.98 -22.74
CA ASP A 184 2.58 10.00 -22.89
C ASP A 184 3.93 10.74 -22.80
N SER A 185 4.70 10.49 -21.74
CA SER A 185 6.13 10.16 -21.85
C SER A 185 6.76 10.06 -20.46
N ASP A 186 7.57 9.02 -20.32
CA ASP A 186 8.53 8.82 -19.27
C ASP A 186 9.47 10.03 -19.16
N ASP A 187 9.41 10.71 -18.01
CA ASP A 187 10.51 11.32 -17.28
C ASP A 187 9.89 12.25 -16.22
N ASP A 188 9.60 11.71 -15.03
CA ASP A 188 9.32 12.53 -13.84
C ASP A 188 10.63 13.13 -13.29
N GLU A 189 11.43 13.74 -14.17
CA GLU A 189 12.48 14.70 -13.79
C GLU A 189 12.03 16.10 -14.19
N GLY A 190 11.50 16.81 -13.19
CA GLY A 190 11.25 18.23 -13.24
C GLY A 190 9.79 18.58 -13.48
N LEU A 191 9.13 19.10 -12.45
CA LEU A 191 8.36 20.36 -12.49
C LEU A 191 7.65 20.58 -11.14
N SER A 192 8.34 21.25 -10.22
CA SER A 192 7.82 22.37 -9.40
C SER A 192 8.86 22.77 -8.34
N GLU A 193 9.98 23.33 -8.78
CA GLU A 193 10.78 24.22 -7.94
C GLU A 193 9.97 25.51 -7.75
N HIS A 194 9.06 25.54 -6.76
CA HIS A 194 8.58 26.75 -6.06
C HIS A 194 7.44 26.38 -5.09
N THR A 195 7.75 25.90 -3.89
CA THR A 195 6.84 26.06 -2.72
C THR A 195 7.60 25.93 -1.40
N GLY A 196 8.66 26.73 -1.25
CA GLY A 196 9.11 27.14 0.09
C GLY A 196 8.32 28.37 0.53
N GLU A 197 7.69 28.31 1.69
CA GLU A 197 7.19 29.44 2.51
C GLU A 197 5.70 29.85 2.50
N PHE A 198 4.81 29.26 1.68
CA PHE A 198 3.37 29.47 1.88
C PHE A 198 2.54 28.20 1.61
N GLU A 199 2.56 27.24 2.54
CA GLU A 199 1.41 26.34 2.65
C GLU A 199 0.21 27.23 3.02
N SER A 200 -0.78 27.33 2.14
CA SER A 200 -2.00 28.08 2.46
C SER A 200 -2.64 27.48 3.72
N GLU A 201 -3.17 28.32 4.62
CA GLU A 201 -3.89 27.87 5.83
C GLU A 201 -4.96 26.81 5.48
N ASP A 202 -5.57 26.94 4.29
CA ASP A 202 -6.53 25.98 3.74
C ASP A 202 -5.92 24.61 3.45
N THR A 203 -4.70 24.55 2.90
CA THR A 203 -3.99 23.29 2.63
C THR A 203 -3.66 22.57 3.94
N GLN A 204 -3.22 23.31 4.95
CA GLN A 204 -2.96 22.77 6.28
C GLN A 204 -4.28 22.28 6.91
N TRP A 205 -5.34 23.08 6.84
CA TRP A 205 -6.65 22.70 7.38
C TRP A 205 -7.20 21.42 6.74
N ILE A 206 -7.14 21.29 5.40
CA ILE A 206 -7.57 20.07 4.70
C ILE A 206 -6.75 18.87 5.21
N THR A 207 -5.43 19.02 5.30
CA THR A 207 -4.52 17.94 5.77
C THR A 207 -4.89 17.48 7.18
N GLU A 208 -5.15 18.41 8.09
CA GLU A 208 -5.57 18.11 9.46
C GLU A 208 -6.94 17.41 9.52
N GLN A 209 -7.90 17.81 8.69
CA GLN A 209 -9.22 17.16 8.65
C GLN A 209 -9.15 15.73 8.10
N VAL A 210 -8.40 15.50 7.01
CA VAL A 210 -8.21 14.14 6.47
C VAL A 210 -7.48 13.28 7.51
N ALA A 211 -6.41 13.78 8.11
CA ALA A 211 -5.66 13.05 9.13
C ALA A 211 -6.54 12.65 10.33
N LYS A 212 -7.44 13.54 10.76
CA LYS A 212 -8.43 13.24 11.81
C LYS A 212 -9.40 12.15 11.38
N ALA A 213 -9.87 12.19 10.14
CA ALA A 213 -10.82 11.22 9.61
C ALA A 213 -10.21 9.81 9.47
N TRP A 214 -8.88 9.73 9.33
CA TRP A 214 -8.09 8.50 9.24
C TRP A 214 -7.48 8.04 10.57
N GLY A 215 -7.60 8.82 11.65
CA GLY A 215 -6.97 8.52 12.94
C GLY A 215 -5.45 8.75 12.96
N LEU A 216 -4.90 9.44 11.97
CA LEU A 216 -3.45 9.63 11.78
C LEU A 216 -2.89 10.91 12.42
N THR A 217 -3.72 11.68 13.12
CA THR A 217 -3.34 12.99 13.70
C THR A 217 -2.07 12.99 14.56
N LYS A 218 -1.79 11.90 15.28
CA LYS A 218 -0.58 11.74 16.10
C LYS A 218 0.68 11.51 15.26
N TYR A 219 0.51 11.07 14.02
CA TYR A 219 1.60 10.66 13.14
C TYR A 219 1.94 11.74 12.13
N ARG A 220 2.10 12.99 12.59
CA ARG A 220 2.34 14.17 11.74
C ARG A 220 3.51 14.01 10.78
N TYR A 221 4.55 13.31 11.21
CA TYR A 221 5.67 12.98 10.33
C TYR A 221 5.20 12.26 9.06
N PHE A 222 4.24 11.33 9.12
CA PHE A 222 3.76 10.64 7.90
C PHE A 222 2.77 11.47 7.05
N LEU A 223 2.30 12.61 7.57
CA LEU A 223 1.30 13.47 6.93
C LEU A 223 1.92 14.63 6.14
N GLN A 224 3.17 15.01 6.43
CA GLN A 224 3.85 16.12 5.78
C GLN A 224 4.50 15.65 4.47
N THR A 225 4.21 16.34 3.37
CA THR A 225 4.91 16.13 2.09
C THR A 225 6.13 17.05 1.97
N SER A 226 6.02 18.28 2.50
CA SER A 226 7.06 19.30 2.46
C SER A 226 8.28 18.95 3.34
N GLY A 227 9.48 19.06 2.77
CA GLY A 227 10.76 18.82 3.45
C GLY A 227 11.24 17.36 3.48
N GLN A 228 10.36 16.39 3.25
CA GLN A 228 10.73 14.97 3.22
C GLN A 228 11.29 14.54 1.86
N GLU A 229 10.84 15.20 0.80
CA GLU A 229 11.29 15.03 -0.58
C GLU A 229 12.81 15.20 -0.74
N TYR A 230 13.47 15.93 0.16
CA TYR A 230 14.91 16.18 0.13
C TYR A 230 15.74 15.35 1.12
N SER A 231 15.13 14.56 2.00
CA SER A 231 15.86 13.73 2.99
C SER A 231 15.69 12.24 2.73
N PHE A 232 14.46 11.82 2.45
CA PHE A 232 14.15 10.48 1.96
C PHE A 232 13.21 10.70 0.79
N THR A 233 13.76 10.86 -0.43
CA THR A 233 13.07 11.23 -1.68
C THR A 233 11.74 10.49 -1.84
N ALA A 234 10.69 11.09 -1.28
CA ALA A 234 9.45 10.45 -0.87
C ALA A 234 9.62 9.17 -0.02
N TRP A 235 8.67 8.93 0.86
CA TRP A 235 8.25 7.57 1.21
C TRP A 235 7.94 6.79 -0.07
N SER A 236 8.95 6.19 -0.70
CA SER A 236 8.77 5.55 -1.99
C SER A 236 7.71 4.47 -1.84
N TYR A 237 6.66 4.55 -2.64
CA TYR A 237 5.64 3.50 -2.69
C TYR A 237 6.30 2.13 -2.91
N ARG A 238 7.46 2.14 -3.57
CA ARG A 238 8.39 1.01 -3.69
C ARG A 238 8.91 0.48 -2.34
N GLY A 239 9.47 1.31 -1.47
CA GLY A 239 9.96 0.89 -0.15
C GLY A 239 8.86 0.31 0.74
N ILE A 240 7.68 0.95 0.76
CA ILE A 240 6.52 0.41 1.50
C ILE A 240 5.98 -0.85 0.84
N GLY A 241 5.89 -0.90 -0.49
CA GLY A 241 5.46 -2.08 -1.24
C GLY A 241 6.38 -3.27 -1.00
N ASN A 242 7.69 -3.05 -1.00
CA ASN A 242 8.70 -4.07 -0.67
C ASN A 242 8.61 -4.50 0.79
N PHE A 243 8.36 -3.57 1.72
CA PHE A 243 8.08 -3.91 3.12
C PHE A 243 6.81 -4.76 3.24
N VAL A 244 5.72 -4.39 2.57
CA VAL A 244 4.47 -5.17 2.55
C VAL A 244 4.72 -6.57 2.03
N HIS A 245 5.37 -6.68 0.87
CA HIS A 245 5.74 -7.97 0.27
C HIS A 245 6.56 -8.81 1.23
N ALA A 246 7.66 -8.27 1.78
CA ALA A 246 8.49 -8.97 2.74
C ALA A 246 7.71 -9.39 3.99
N MET A 247 6.92 -8.49 4.58
CA MET A 247 6.19 -8.75 5.82
C MET A 247 5.17 -9.88 5.67
N ILE A 248 4.41 -9.92 4.58
CA ILE A 248 3.32 -10.90 4.42
C ILE A 248 3.79 -12.23 3.82
N THR A 249 4.94 -12.25 3.15
CA THR A 249 5.54 -13.47 2.58
C THR A 249 6.62 -14.09 3.48
N ASP A 250 7.08 -13.38 4.50
CA ASP A 250 8.05 -13.89 5.46
C ASP A 250 7.48 -15.06 6.28
N GLU A 251 8.25 -16.14 6.38
CA GLU A 251 7.83 -17.37 7.07
C GLU A 251 7.71 -17.18 8.60
N GLN A 252 8.49 -16.27 9.19
CA GLN A 252 8.50 -16.05 10.65
C GLN A 252 7.31 -15.20 11.09
N HIS A 253 6.95 -14.21 10.28
CA HIS A 253 5.96 -13.18 10.58
C HIS A 253 4.63 -13.46 9.85
N GLY A 254 4.68 -13.41 8.52
CA GLY A 254 3.55 -13.57 7.63
C GLY A 254 2.38 -12.63 7.93
N VAL A 255 1.17 -13.08 7.57
CA VAL A 255 -0.08 -12.33 7.79
C VAL A 255 -0.37 -12.11 9.28
N ASN A 256 0.21 -12.90 10.19
CA ASN A 256 -0.07 -12.83 11.63
C ASN A 256 0.35 -11.49 12.27
N VAL A 257 1.23 -10.73 11.61
CA VAL A 257 1.63 -9.40 12.07
C VAL A 257 0.48 -8.39 11.92
N MET A 258 -0.46 -8.61 11.00
CA MET A 258 -1.60 -7.73 10.80
C MET A 258 -2.61 -7.87 11.96
N PRO A 259 -2.89 -6.78 12.71
CA PRO A 259 -3.84 -6.85 13.82
C PRO A 259 -5.23 -7.33 13.39
N ALA A 260 -5.75 -8.35 14.10
CA ALA A 260 -7.09 -8.89 13.87
C ALA A 260 -8.23 -7.89 14.15
N ALA A 261 -7.94 -6.79 14.85
CA ALA A 261 -8.88 -5.70 15.08
C ALA A 261 -9.25 -4.94 13.79
N VAL A 262 -8.41 -5.03 12.75
CA VAL A 262 -8.64 -4.40 11.45
C VAL A 262 -9.21 -5.46 10.49
N SER A 263 -10.28 -5.11 9.76
CA SER A 263 -10.95 -6.06 8.88
C SER A 263 -10.03 -6.52 7.73
N PRO A 264 -10.12 -7.78 7.26
CA PRO A 264 -9.35 -8.24 6.09
C PRO A 264 -9.54 -7.36 4.85
N PHE A 265 -10.74 -6.83 4.64
CA PHE A 265 -11.01 -5.92 3.52
C PHE A 265 -10.39 -4.54 3.68
N SER A 266 -10.20 -4.06 4.93
CA SER A 266 -9.43 -2.84 5.18
C SER A 266 -7.96 -3.05 4.80
N TRP A 267 -7.40 -4.21 5.16
CA TRP A 267 -6.03 -4.56 4.72
C TRP A 267 -5.93 -4.67 3.21
N LEU A 268 -6.87 -5.36 2.55
CA LEU A 268 -6.95 -5.44 1.10
C LEU A 268 -6.99 -4.03 0.46
N PHE A 269 -7.81 -3.13 0.99
CA PHE A 269 -7.93 -1.76 0.46
C PHE A 269 -6.61 -0.97 0.50
N HIS A 270 -5.84 -1.07 1.61
CA HIS A 270 -4.55 -0.41 1.74
C HIS A 270 -3.47 -1.09 0.89
N ILE A 271 -3.37 -2.42 0.96
CA ILE A 271 -2.35 -3.21 0.27
C ILE A 271 -2.54 -3.16 -1.27
N ALA A 272 -3.78 -3.14 -1.74
CA ALA A 272 -4.12 -3.01 -3.15
C ALA A 272 -3.49 -1.80 -3.83
N ALA A 273 -3.31 -0.69 -3.10
CA ALA A 273 -2.69 0.51 -3.66
C ALA A 273 -1.21 0.28 -4.02
N TYR A 274 -0.47 -0.40 -3.13
CA TYR A 274 0.93 -0.75 -3.37
C TYR A 274 1.06 -1.82 -4.44
N ALA A 275 0.19 -2.83 -4.43
CA ALA A 275 0.17 -3.84 -5.48
C ALA A 275 -0.11 -3.22 -6.86
N HIS A 276 -1.05 -2.29 -6.96
CA HIS A 276 -1.31 -1.55 -8.19
C HIS A 276 -0.05 -0.85 -8.71
N TYR A 277 0.66 -0.12 -7.84
CA TYR A 277 1.92 0.54 -8.18
C TYR A 277 2.99 -0.45 -8.65
N MET A 278 3.18 -1.57 -7.92
CA MET A 278 4.19 -2.59 -8.25
C MET A 278 3.91 -3.30 -9.58
N ILE A 279 2.64 -3.63 -9.86
CA ILE A 279 2.23 -4.30 -11.12
C ILE A 279 2.35 -3.36 -12.33
N HIS A 280 2.25 -2.05 -12.10
CA HIS A 280 2.48 -1.03 -13.12
C HIS A 280 3.97 -0.73 -13.36
N SER A 281 4.88 -1.24 -12.53
CA SER A 281 6.33 -1.07 -12.72
C SER A 281 6.80 -1.66 -14.05
N LYS A 282 7.89 -1.13 -14.60
CA LYS A 282 8.56 -1.70 -15.78
C LYS A 282 9.36 -2.96 -15.42
N ASP A 283 9.79 -3.09 -14.16
CA ASP A 283 10.56 -4.25 -13.70
C ASP A 283 9.67 -5.49 -13.55
N HIS A 284 10.02 -6.56 -14.28
CA HIS A 284 9.25 -7.81 -14.25
C HIS A 284 9.16 -8.41 -12.84
N GLN A 285 10.23 -8.31 -12.04
CA GLN A 285 10.24 -8.87 -10.69
C GLN A 285 9.34 -8.10 -9.73
N GLU A 286 9.34 -6.77 -9.79
CA GLU A 286 8.43 -5.92 -9.03
C GLU A 286 6.96 -6.21 -9.36
N ARG A 287 6.65 -6.43 -10.65
CA ARG A 287 5.31 -6.83 -11.08
C ARG A 287 4.87 -8.15 -10.48
N LEU A 288 5.75 -9.15 -10.44
CA LEU A 288 5.47 -10.44 -9.81
C LEU A 288 5.28 -10.31 -8.30
N CYS A 289 6.08 -9.47 -7.63
CA CYS A 289 5.92 -9.18 -6.21
C CYS A 289 4.54 -8.56 -5.91
N GLY A 290 4.08 -7.63 -6.74
CA GLY A 290 2.75 -7.03 -6.60
C GLY A 290 1.60 -8.05 -6.73
N LEU A 291 1.73 -9.02 -7.65
CA LEU A 291 0.75 -10.11 -7.80
C LEU A 291 0.76 -11.08 -6.63
N GLU A 292 1.96 -11.41 -6.12
CA GLU A 292 2.08 -12.25 -4.93
C GLU A 292 1.47 -11.59 -3.70
N VAL A 293 1.70 -10.29 -3.52
CA VAL A 293 1.07 -9.51 -2.44
C VAL A 293 -0.45 -9.62 -2.50
N LEU A 294 -1.04 -9.45 -3.68
CA LEU A 294 -2.49 -9.58 -3.87
C LEU A 294 -2.99 -10.99 -3.57
N ARG A 295 -2.27 -12.02 -4.00
CA ARG A 295 -2.62 -13.42 -3.70
C ARG A 295 -2.75 -13.63 -2.20
N VAL A 296 -1.69 -13.30 -1.45
CA VAL A 296 -1.62 -13.52 0.01
C VAL A 296 -2.73 -12.76 0.74
N ILE A 297 -2.98 -11.49 0.38
CA ILE A 297 -4.03 -10.72 1.05
C ILE A 297 -5.45 -11.15 0.66
N CYS A 298 -5.65 -11.66 -0.56
CA CYS A 298 -6.94 -12.19 -0.96
C CYS A 298 -7.26 -13.50 -0.22
N ASP A 299 -6.27 -14.35 0.07
CA ASP A 299 -6.48 -15.63 0.78
C ASP A 299 -7.10 -15.44 2.17
N VAL A 300 -6.88 -14.30 2.82
CA VAL A 300 -7.47 -13.97 4.13
C VAL A 300 -8.82 -13.27 4.06
N CYS A 301 -9.24 -12.88 2.85
CA CYS A 301 -10.52 -12.22 2.62
C CYS A 301 -11.61 -13.26 2.29
N PRO A 302 -12.82 -13.15 2.88
CA PRO A 302 -13.93 -14.04 2.55
C PRO A 302 -14.49 -13.75 1.15
N ASN A 303 -14.96 -14.79 0.45
CA ASN A 303 -15.56 -14.66 -0.88
C ASN A 303 -16.95 -14.01 -0.82
N ASP A 304 -17.32 -13.28 -1.88
CA ASP A 304 -18.64 -12.66 -2.08
C ASP A 304 -19.07 -11.68 -0.98
N LYS A 305 -18.13 -11.10 -0.22
CA LYS A 305 -18.43 -10.20 0.92
C LYS A 305 -17.99 -8.75 0.71
N LEU A 306 -17.08 -8.47 -0.23
CA LEU A 306 -16.66 -7.11 -0.49
C LEU A 306 -17.74 -6.38 -1.28
N THR A 307 -18.46 -5.50 -0.59
CA THR A 307 -19.44 -4.60 -1.22
C THR A 307 -18.71 -3.35 -1.70
N LEU A 308 -18.95 -2.98 -2.95
CA LEU A 308 -18.44 -1.76 -3.55
C LEU A 308 -19.65 -0.92 -3.98
N ASP A 309 -19.63 0.37 -3.67
CA ASP A 309 -20.63 1.32 -4.19
C ASP A 309 -20.34 1.58 -5.69
N ALA A 310 -20.28 0.52 -6.51
CA ALA A 310 -20.18 0.62 -7.95
C ALA A 310 -21.37 1.45 -8.42
N GLU A 311 -21.09 2.63 -8.98
CA GLU A 311 -22.09 3.67 -9.22
C GLU A 311 -23.30 3.10 -9.99
N ARG A 312 -24.38 2.83 -9.26
CA ARG A 312 -25.68 2.51 -9.84
C ARG A 312 -26.25 3.80 -10.38
N GLY A 313 -25.76 4.25 -11.54
CA GLY A 313 -26.23 5.44 -12.22
C GLY A 313 -26.17 6.69 -11.35
N ARG A 314 -24.96 7.19 -11.03
CA ARG A 314 -24.86 8.60 -10.65
C ARG A 314 -25.23 9.41 -11.89
N ASP A 315 -26.35 10.11 -11.81
CA ASP A 315 -26.66 11.19 -12.73
C ASP A 315 -25.47 12.15 -12.74
N GLU A 316 -24.91 12.40 -13.93
CA GLU A 316 -23.80 13.33 -14.20
C GLU A 316 -24.15 14.80 -13.87
N ASN A 317 -25.25 15.07 -13.17
CA ASN A 317 -25.78 16.40 -12.88
C ASN A 317 -25.72 16.72 -11.38
N ASN A 318 -24.52 16.82 -10.80
CA ASN A 318 -24.35 17.55 -9.55
C ASN A 318 -23.11 18.45 -9.63
N ASP A 319 -23.25 19.53 -10.42
CA ASP A 319 -22.43 20.76 -10.38
C ASP A 319 -22.61 21.53 -9.06
N THR A 320 -22.67 20.82 -7.94
CA THR A 320 -22.68 21.44 -6.60
C THR A 320 -21.36 21.14 -5.93
N SER A 321 -20.70 22.21 -5.47
CA SER A 321 -19.49 22.08 -4.66
C SER A 321 -19.80 21.23 -3.43
N LEU A 322 -19.12 20.08 -3.34
CA LEU A 322 -19.28 19.16 -2.22
C LEU A 322 -18.56 19.73 -0.99
N SER A 323 -19.18 19.59 0.18
CA SER A 323 -18.47 19.86 1.45
C SER A 323 -17.32 18.87 1.65
N PHE A 324 -16.32 19.22 2.44
CA PHE A 324 -15.21 18.32 2.81
C PHE A 324 -15.70 16.93 3.26
N ARG A 325 -16.75 16.88 4.10
CA ARG A 325 -17.30 15.62 4.59
C ARG A 325 -17.89 14.76 3.47
N GLN A 326 -18.50 15.38 2.46
CA GLN A 326 -19.02 14.67 1.29
C GLN A 326 -17.88 14.20 0.38
N GLN A 327 -16.82 14.99 0.22
CA GLN A 327 -15.64 14.61 -0.56
C GLN A 327 -14.91 13.41 0.05
N ALA A 328 -14.60 13.47 1.35
CA ALA A 328 -13.97 12.36 2.07
C ALA A 328 -14.84 11.09 2.07
N ALA A 329 -16.17 11.24 2.17
CA ALA A 329 -17.09 10.11 2.05
C ALA A 329 -17.11 9.53 0.63
N SER A 330 -16.99 10.38 -0.40
CA SER A 330 -16.93 9.94 -1.80
C SER A 330 -15.65 9.15 -2.07
N PHE A 331 -14.49 9.62 -1.59
CA PHE A 331 -13.22 8.88 -1.74
C PHE A 331 -13.31 7.46 -1.17
N ARG A 332 -13.87 7.30 0.04
CA ARG A 332 -14.03 5.99 0.70
C ARG A 332 -14.96 5.04 -0.05
N LYS A 333 -15.82 5.58 -0.91
CA LYS A 333 -16.77 4.84 -1.74
C LYS A 333 -16.28 4.67 -3.18
N ARG A 334 -15.14 5.27 -3.54
CA ARG A 334 -14.58 5.24 -4.88
C ARG A 334 -14.30 3.80 -5.30
N ASP A 335 -14.59 3.49 -6.56
CA ASP A 335 -14.23 2.21 -7.15
C ASP A 335 -12.70 2.13 -7.34
N TRP A 336 -12.04 1.49 -6.38
CA TRP A 336 -10.61 1.18 -6.43
C TRP A 336 -10.34 -0.20 -7.05
N MET A 337 -11.37 -0.99 -7.33
CA MET A 337 -11.25 -2.37 -7.82
C MET A 337 -11.13 -2.42 -9.34
N SER A 338 -11.87 -1.58 -10.06
CA SER A 338 -11.76 -1.50 -11.53
C SER A 338 -10.33 -1.18 -12.00
N PRO A 339 -9.63 -0.14 -11.50
CA PRO A 339 -8.25 0.13 -11.89
C PRO A 339 -7.30 -1.03 -11.56
N LEU A 340 -7.51 -1.70 -10.42
CA LEU A 340 -6.71 -2.86 -10.02
C LEU A 340 -6.90 -4.04 -10.97
N ILE A 341 -8.14 -4.37 -11.33
CA ILE A 341 -8.44 -5.43 -12.30
C ILE A 341 -7.81 -5.08 -13.65
N GLN A 342 -7.91 -3.82 -14.10
CA GLN A 342 -7.29 -3.38 -15.36
C GLN A 342 -5.79 -3.60 -15.35
N VAL A 343 -5.09 -3.14 -14.31
CA VAL A 343 -3.64 -3.32 -14.17
C VAL A 343 -3.23 -4.81 -14.17
N ILE A 344 -3.99 -5.67 -13.48
CA ILE A 344 -3.74 -7.13 -13.50
C ILE A 344 -3.94 -7.70 -14.91
N THR A 345 -5.01 -7.31 -15.59
CA THR A 345 -5.28 -7.80 -16.95
C THR A 345 -4.28 -7.31 -17.98
N ASN A 346 -3.83 -6.06 -17.88
CA ASN A 346 -2.75 -5.52 -18.70
C ASN A 346 -1.46 -6.30 -18.43
N ALA A 347 -1.18 -6.62 -17.16
CA ALA A 347 -0.01 -7.38 -16.81
C ALA A 347 -0.04 -8.80 -17.40
N MET A 348 -1.19 -9.46 -17.35
CA MET A 348 -1.42 -10.77 -17.96
C MET A 348 -1.24 -10.76 -19.48
N VAL A 349 -1.52 -9.66 -20.16
CA VAL A 349 -1.27 -9.53 -21.62
C VAL A 349 0.22 -9.29 -21.88
N ALA A 350 0.88 -8.48 -21.05
CA ALA A 350 2.26 -8.08 -21.25
C ALA A 350 3.29 -9.16 -20.85
N PHE A 351 2.94 -10.14 -20.00
CA PHE A 351 3.90 -11.15 -19.57
C PHE A 351 4.27 -12.14 -20.68
N PRO A 352 5.57 -12.37 -20.94
CA PRO A 352 6.01 -13.28 -22.00
C PRO A 352 5.72 -14.74 -21.63
N GLU A 353 5.98 -15.11 -20.37
CA GLU A 353 5.90 -16.49 -19.91
C GLU A 353 4.45 -16.95 -19.70
N VAL A 354 4.13 -18.17 -20.12
CA VAL A 354 2.79 -18.76 -19.93
C VAL A 354 2.49 -19.00 -18.45
N ASN A 355 3.52 -19.35 -17.67
CA ASN A 355 3.39 -19.59 -16.24
C ASN A 355 2.99 -18.32 -15.50
N ASP A 356 3.67 -17.20 -15.76
CA ASP A 356 3.35 -15.91 -15.16
C ASP A 356 1.94 -15.43 -15.55
N ARG A 357 1.54 -15.61 -16.81
CA ARG A 357 0.17 -15.32 -17.27
C ARG A 357 -0.88 -16.16 -16.55
N SER A 358 -0.60 -17.45 -16.35
CA SER A 358 -1.51 -18.38 -15.66
C SER A 358 -1.63 -18.05 -14.17
N SER A 359 -0.53 -17.72 -13.51
CA SER A 359 -0.50 -17.25 -12.12
C SER A 359 -1.25 -15.93 -11.97
N THR A 360 -1.07 -14.99 -12.90
CA THR A 360 -1.80 -13.71 -12.92
C THR A 360 -3.30 -13.91 -13.06
N LEU A 361 -3.73 -14.84 -13.92
CA LEU A 361 -5.15 -15.20 -14.06
C LEU A 361 -5.72 -15.80 -12.75
N ALA A 362 -4.93 -16.58 -12.02
CA ALA A 362 -5.35 -17.11 -10.72
C ALA A 362 -5.54 -16.00 -9.69
N VAL A 363 -4.62 -15.02 -9.65
CA VAL A 363 -4.76 -13.83 -8.78
C VAL A 363 -5.99 -13.01 -9.16
N LEU A 364 -6.24 -12.81 -10.46
CA LEU A 364 -7.44 -12.12 -10.94
C LEU A 364 -8.73 -12.84 -10.49
N LYS A 365 -8.79 -14.17 -10.65
CA LYS A 365 -9.91 -15.01 -10.21
C LYS A 365 -10.17 -14.84 -8.71
N GLU A 366 -9.10 -14.94 -7.93
CA GLU A 366 -9.18 -14.86 -6.48
C GLU A 366 -9.68 -13.47 -6.04
N LEU A 367 -9.13 -12.41 -6.60
CA LEU A 367 -9.55 -11.02 -6.33
C LEU A 367 -11.03 -10.79 -6.67
N VAL A 368 -11.45 -11.17 -7.89
CA VAL A 368 -12.83 -11.00 -8.35
C VAL A 368 -13.80 -11.77 -7.47
N SER A 369 -13.42 -12.96 -6.99
CA SER A 369 -14.24 -13.79 -6.09
C SER A 369 -14.56 -13.12 -4.75
N LYS A 370 -13.81 -12.09 -4.34
CA LYS A 370 -14.07 -11.35 -3.09
C LYS A 370 -15.23 -10.39 -3.21
N ILE A 371 -15.46 -9.86 -4.40
CA ILE A 371 -16.50 -8.87 -4.70
C ILE A 371 -17.87 -9.52 -4.59
N ALA A 372 -18.83 -8.88 -3.93
CA ALA A 372 -20.21 -9.34 -3.89
C ALA A 372 -20.78 -9.48 -5.32
N VAL A 373 -21.52 -10.57 -5.58
CA VAL A 373 -22.00 -10.94 -6.93
C VAL A 373 -22.70 -9.78 -7.66
N THR A 374 -23.52 -9.01 -6.94
CA THR A 374 -24.22 -7.86 -7.55
C THR A 374 -23.25 -6.78 -8.02
N ASP A 375 -22.30 -6.38 -7.19
CA ASP A 375 -21.36 -5.30 -7.53
C ASP A 375 -20.34 -5.78 -8.57
N ARG A 376 -19.93 -7.05 -8.47
CA ARG A 376 -19.06 -7.72 -9.44
C ARG A 376 -19.63 -7.66 -10.85
N PHE A 377 -20.93 -7.90 -11.03
CA PHE A 377 -21.56 -7.80 -12.35
C PHE A 377 -21.38 -6.41 -12.96
N TRP A 378 -21.65 -5.34 -12.20
CA TRP A 378 -21.55 -3.97 -12.72
C TRP A 378 -20.11 -3.59 -13.07
N ILE A 379 -19.17 -3.89 -12.17
CA ILE A 379 -17.73 -3.67 -12.38
C ILE A 379 -17.27 -4.42 -13.63
N LEU A 380 -17.53 -5.73 -13.71
CA LEU A 380 -17.07 -6.54 -14.83
C LEU A 380 -17.71 -6.13 -16.16
N ARG A 381 -19.00 -5.77 -16.17
CA ARG A 381 -19.67 -5.28 -17.38
C ARG A 381 -18.98 -4.05 -17.93
N ASP A 382 -18.70 -3.06 -17.09
CA ASP A 382 -18.08 -1.81 -17.53
C ASP A 382 -16.65 -2.05 -18.02
N LEU A 383 -15.91 -2.95 -17.36
CA LEU A 383 -14.59 -3.38 -17.80
C LEU A 383 -14.62 -4.15 -19.13
N ILE A 384 -15.58 -5.04 -19.35
CA ILE A 384 -15.75 -5.79 -20.60
C ILE A 384 -15.98 -4.82 -21.76
N ILE A 385 -16.86 -3.83 -21.59
CA ILE A 385 -17.19 -2.85 -22.64
C ILE A 385 -15.97 -2.00 -23.02
N LYS A 386 -15.15 -1.64 -22.03
CA LYS A 386 -13.95 -0.79 -22.22
C LYS A 386 -12.68 -1.59 -22.58
N CYS A 387 -12.73 -2.93 -22.57
CA CYS A 387 -11.53 -3.75 -22.71
C CYS A 387 -11.00 -3.74 -24.16
N PRO A 388 -9.73 -3.34 -24.38
CA PRO A 388 -9.16 -3.34 -25.73
C PRO A 388 -8.73 -4.73 -26.22
N TYR A 389 -8.66 -5.73 -25.32
CA TYR A 389 -8.14 -7.07 -25.63
C TYR A 389 -9.26 -8.12 -25.61
N GLY A 390 -9.63 -8.66 -26.78
CA GLY A 390 -10.74 -9.62 -26.90
C GLY A 390 -10.58 -10.88 -26.04
N ASN A 391 -9.36 -11.39 -25.86
CA ASN A 391 -9.09 -12.56 -25.00
C ASN A 391 -9.32 -12.24 -23.52
N VAL A 392 -8.95 -11.04 -23.07
CA VAL A 392 -9.20 -10.60 -21.68
C VAL A 392 -10.70 -10.39 -21.47
N ALA A 393 -11.37 -9.74 -22.42
CA ALA A 393 -12.82 -9.55 -22.36
C ALA A 393 -13.55 -10.89 -22.24
N ALA A 394 -13.12 -11.92 -22.98
CA ALA A 394 -13.68 -13.27 -22.86
C ALA A 394 -13.51 -13.87 -21.46
N VAL A 395 -12.34 -13.69 -20.83
CA VAL A 395 -12.09 -14.13 -19.43
C VAL A 395 -13.04 -13.43 -18.46
N LEU A 396 -13.24 -12.12 -18.60
CA LEU A 396 -14.15 -11.35 -17.74
C LEU A 396 -15.61 -11.78 -17.95
N VAL A 397 -16.01 -12.04 -19.21
CA VAL A 397 -17.33 -12.59 -19.55
C VAL A 397 -17.54 -13.96 -18.90
N ASP A 398 -16.52 -14.82 -18.86
CA ASP A 398 -16.60 -16.13 -18.22
C ASP A 398 -16.87 -16.04 -16.71
N PHE A 399 -16.36 -15.01 -16.01
CA PHE A 399 -16.73 -14.76 -14.61
C PHE A 399 -18.23 -14.45 -14.47
N VAL A 400 -18.74 -13.51 -15.28
CA VAL A 400 -20.17 -13.14 -15.28
C VAL A 400 -21.05 -14.34 -15.61
N ARG A 401 -20.65 -15.14 -16.60
CA ARG A 401 -21.35 -16.36 -17.00
C ARG A 401 -21.39 -17.37 -15.85
N ASN A 402 -20.27 -17.61 -15.16
CA ASN A 402 -20.21 -18.55 -14.04
C ASN A 402 -21.13 -18.11 -12.88
N ASP A 403 -21.16 -16.82 -12.56
CA ASP A 403 -22.03 -16.28 -11.52
C ASP A 403 -23.51 -16.41 -11.87
N ALA A 404 -23.87 -16.21 -13.15
CA ALA A 404 -25.23 -16.42 -13.63
C ALA A 404 -25.65 -17.89 -13.49
N VAL A 405 -24.77 -18.83 -13.88
CA VAL A 405 -25.03 -20.28 -13.75
C VAL A 405 -25.21 -20.66 -12.28
N GLN A 406 -24.36 -20.17 -11.37
CA GLN A 406 -24.47 -20.45 -9.93
C GLN A 406 -25.75 -19.86 -9.33
N SER A 407 -26.13 -18.66 -9.73
CA SER A 407 -27.36 -17.99 -9.28
C SER A 407 -28.63 -18.72 -9.73
N TRP A 408 -28.63 -19.26 -10.95
CA TRP A 408 -29.73 -20.09 -11.45
C TRP A 408 -29.79 -21.46 -10.76
N SER A 409 -28.64 -22.11 -10.56
CA SER A 409 -28.56 -23.42 -9.90
C SER A 409 -28.96 -23.38 -8.42
N SER A 410 -28.65 -22.27 -7.72
CA SER A 410 -29.06 -22.05 -6.34
C SER A 410 -30.55 -21.69 -6.19
N SER A 411 -31.15 -21.11 -7.23
CA SER A 411 -32.59 -20.81 -7.27
C SER A 411 -33.44 -22.07 -7.41
N GLU A 412 -32.95 -23.08 -8.14
CA GLU A 412 -33.62 -24.39 -8.29
C GLU A 412 -33.58 -25.23 -7.00
N THR A 413 -32.50 -25.14 -6.23
CA THR A 413 -32.38 -25.86 -4.94
C THR A 413 -33.28 -25.23 -3.85
N ASN A 414 -33.39 -23.90 -3.80
CA ASN A 414 -34.31 -23.23 -2.86
C ASN A 414 -35.80 -23.42 -3.18
N SER A 415 -36.14 -23.73 -4.44
CA SER A 415 -37.53 -24.02 -4.84
C SER A 415 -37.95 -25.47 -4.53
N GLN A 416 -37.00 -26.40 -4.33
CA GLN A 416 -37.29 -27.75 -3.83
C GLN A 416 -37.49 -27.84 -2.30
N SER A 417 -36.94 -26.90 -1.53
CA SER A 417 -37.14 -26.80 -0.07
C SER A 417 -38.46 -26.14 0.37
N ARG A 418 -39.27 -25.63 -0.55
CA ARG A 418 -40.68 -25.28 -0.30
C ARG A 418 -41.59 -26.44 -0.70
N THR A 419 -41.48 -27.56 0.01
CA THR A 419 -42.50 -28.60 -0.06
C THR A 419 -43.73 -28.12 0.70
N TYR A 420 -44.81 -27.90 -0.04
CA TYR A 420 -46.18 -27.66 0.42
C TYR A 420 -46.57 -28.58 1.60
N PRO A 421 -47.32 -28.11 2.62
CA PRO A 421 -47.96 -29.03 3.54
C PRO A 421 -49.01 -29.80 2.74
N ALA A 422 -48.78 -31.10 2.57
CA ALA A 422 -49.77 -31.99 2.01
C ALA A 422 -51.03 -31.93 2.90
N GLN A 423 -52.10 -31.33 2.38
CA GLN A 423 -53.44 -31.54 2.92
C GLN A 423 -53.76 -33.03 2.72
N THR A 424 -53.71 -33.78 3.82
CA THR A 424 -54.24 -35.13 3.92
C THR A 424 -55.76 -35.07 3.82
N THR A 425 -56.30 -35.34 2.65
CA THR A 425 -57.70 -35.70 2.47
C THR A 425 -57.93 -37.09 3.09
N SER A 426 -58.44 -37.12 4.31
CA SER A 426 -58.96 -38.35 4.93
C SER A 426 -60.28 -38.73 4.25
N THR A 427 -60.25 -39.73 3.37
CA THR A 427 -61.46 -40.45 2.94
C THR A 427 -61.92 -41.37 4.06
N ASN A 428 -62.88 -40.91 4.87
CA ASN A 428 -63.65 -41.76 5.75
C ASN A 428 -64.57 -42.67 4.91
N GLY A 429 -64.11 -43.89 4.65
CA GLY A 429 -64.93 -44.99 4.16
C GLY A 429 -65.84 -45.50 5.27
N LEU A 430 -67.13 -45.21 5.15
CA LEU A 430 -68.21 -45.78 5.96
C LEU A 430 -68.28 -47.30 5.76
N ASN A 431 -68.08 -48.04 6.85
CA ASN A 431 -68.44 -49.46 6.96
C ASN A 431 -69.97 -49.58 7.00
N PHE A 432 -70.54 -50.39 6.09
CA PHE A 432 -71.84 -51.03 6.28
C PHE A 432 -71.70 -52.55 6.13
N PRO A 433 -72.41 -53.35 6.97
CA PRO A 433 -72.23 -54.78 7.09
C PRO A 433 -73.18 -55.55 6.17
N THR A 434 -72.73 -56.67 5.60
CA THR A 434 -73.65 -57.67 5.05
C THR A 434 -73.08 -59.09 5.17
N LEU A 435 -73.61 -59.79 6.17
CA LEU A 435 -74.12 -61.16 6.18
C LEU A 435 -73.33 -62.25 5.43
N SER A 436 -72.73 -63.10 6.26
CA SER A 436 -72.40 -64.50 6.02
C SER A 436 -73.59 -65.31 5.48
N LEU A 437 -73.34 -66.07 4.42
CA LEU A 437 -74.09 -67.28 4.07
C LEU A 437 -73.16 -68.49 4.31
N SER A 438 -73.65 -69.38 5.18
CA SER A 438 -73.07 -70.66 5.57
C SER A 438 -73.10 -71.71 4.46
N LEU A 439 -72.12 -72.62 4.47
CA LEU A 439 -72.18 -74.10 4.30
C LEU A 439 -70.72 -74.55 4.06
N SER A 440 -70.03 -75.17 5.01
CA SER A 440 -70.20 -76.55 5.48
C SER A 440 -69.54 -76.74 6.84
#